data_AF-A0A327TXX5-F1
#
_entry.id   AF-A0A327TXX5-F1
#
_cell.length_a   1.000
_cell.length_b   1.000
_cell.length_c   1.000
_cell.angle_alpha   90.00
_cell.angle_beta   90.00
_cell.angle_gamma   90.00
#
_symmetry.space_group_name_H-M   'P 1'
#
loop_
_entity.id
_entity.type
_entity.pdbx_description
1 polymer ?
#
loop_
_entity_poly.entity_id
_entity_poly.type
_entity_poly.pdbx_seq_one_letter_code
_entity_poly.pdbx_strand_id
1 'polypeptide(L)'
;MVIDWSNTEEGPPALDRAMSALILAQAAVDPAHPAADGARQLVTALVPRLAADDGIPARHLADAAGRRGLNPTMSPAEKALIGEAAALVARLAGR
;
A
#
# COMPACT_ATOMS: atom_id res chain seq x y z
N MET A 1 7.91 16.34 -7.30
CA MET A 1 7.45 16.12 -8.69
C MET A 1 6.91 14.71 -8.78
N VAL A 2 5.66 14.52 -9.22
CA VAL A 2 5.07 13.19 -9.48
C VAL A 2 5.07 12.98 -10.99
N ILE A 3 5.41 11.78 -11.44
CA ILE A 3 5.55 11.39 -12.85
C ILE A 3 4.63 10.19 -13.16
N ASP A 4 4.60 9.75 -14.42
CA ASP A 4 3.80 8.61 -14.89
C ASP A 4 2.28 8.77 -14.67
N TRP A 5 1.73 9.87 -15.20
CA TRP A 5 0.31 10.20 -15.10
C TRP A 5 -0.59 9.40 -16.07
N SER A 6 -0.05 8.40 -16.76
CA SER A 6 -0.71 7.69 -17.85
C SER A 6 -1.97 6.91 -17.42
N ASN A 7 -2.10 6.62 -16.12
CA ASN A 7 -3.18 5.84 -15.51
C ASN A 7 -3.88 6.61 -14.36
N THR A 8 -3.80 7.95 -14.37
CA THR A 8 -4.47 8.78 -13.37
C THR A 8 -5.99 8.76 -13.56
N GLU A 9 -6.73 8.80 -12.46
CA GLU A 9 -8.20 8.83 -12.42
C GLU A 9 -8.66 9.86 -11.36
N GLU A 10 -9.86 10.39 -11.52
CA GLU A 10 -10.50 11.19 -10.47
C GLU A 10 -11.07 10.28 -9.37
N GLY A 11 -10.96 10.70 -8.10
CA GLY A 11 -11.48 9.92 -6.98
C GLY A 11 -11.15 10.50 -5.61
N PRO A 12 -11.61 9.85 -4.53
CA PRO A 12 -11.30 10.28 -3.16
C PRO A 12 -9.81 10.03 -2.83
N PRO A 13 -9.16 10.91 -2.07
CA PRO A 13 -7.73 10.78 -1.72
C PRO A 13 -7.42 9.54 -0.89
N ALA A 14 -8.45 8.94 -0.27
CA ALA A 14 -8.32 7.71 0.52
C ALA A 14 -7.79 6.52 -0.30
N LEU A 15 -8.06 6.47 -1.62
CA LEU A 15 -7.51 5.41 -2.47
C LEU A 15 -6.01 5.58 -2.71
N ASP A 16 -5.53 6.81 -2.90
CA ASP A 16 -4.09 7.09 -3.05
C ASP A 16 -3.33 6.78 -1.75
N ARG A 17 -3.92 7.13 -0.60
CA ARG A 17 -3.39 6.77 0.72
C ARG A 17 -3.30 5.24 0.87
N ALA A 18 -4.35 4.51 0.47
CA ALA A 18 -4.38 3.06 0.52
C ALA A 18 -3.31 2.42 -0.39
N MET A 19 -3.22 2.87 -1.65
CA MET A 19 -2.24 2.36 -2.62
C MET A 19 -0.81 2.64 -2.18
N SER A 20 -0.53 3.86 -1.71
CA SER A 20 0.80 4.23 -1.22
C SER A 20 1.22 3.40 0.00
N ALA A 21 0.31 3.25 0.97
CA ALA A 21 0.56 2.41 2.14
C ALA A 21 0.76 0.94 1.77
N LEU A 22 -0.02 0.41 0.83
CA LEU A 22 0.10 -0.97 0.34
C LEU A 22 1.44 -1.23 -0.35
N ILE A 23 1.90 -0.31 -1.21
CA ILE A 23 3.20 -0.44 -1.90
C ILE A 23 4.35 -0.46 -0.88
N LEU A 24 4.32 0.43 0.11
CA LEU A 24 5.31 0.44 1.19
C LEU A 24 5.23 -0.83 2.04
N ALA A 25 4.02 -1.29 2.36
CA ALA A 25 3.81 -2.53 3.12
C ALA A 25 4.33 -3.76 2.37
N GLN A 26 4.13 -3.85 1.04
CA GLN A 26 4.67 -4.94 0.23
C GLN A 26 6.20 -4.99 0.28
N ALA A 27 6.87 -3.84 0.11
CA ALA A 27 8.32 -3.77 0.27
C ALA A 27 8.76 -4.14 1.69
N ALA A 28 7.99 -3.75 2.71
CA ALA A 28 8.30 -4.04 4.10
C ALA A 28 8.21 -5.53 4.45
N VAL A 29 7.24 -6.26 3.88
CA VAL A 29 7.03 -7.69 4.17
C VAL A 29 7.90 -8.63 3.33
N ASP A 30 8.51 -8.13 2.26
CA ASP A 30 9.48 -8.90 1.48
C ASP A 30 10.88 -8.83 2.13
N PRO A 31 11.37 -9.91 2.79
CA PRO A 31 12.69 -9.89 3.41
C PRO A 31 13.84 -9.82 2.39
N ALA A 32 13.60 -10.14 1.12
CA ALA A 32 14.60 -10.06 0.06
C ALA A 32 14.67 -8.65 -0.56
N HIS A 33 13.70 -7.77 -0.28
CA HIS A 33 13.66 -6.44 -0.85
C HIS A 33 14.72 -5.54 -0.18
N PRO A 34 15.62 -4.88 -0.94
CA PRO A 34 16.72 -4.09 -0.36
C PRO A 34 16.26 -2.96 0.58
N ALA A 35 15.04 -2.47 0.38
CA ALA A 35 14.44 -1.41 1.19
C ALA A 35 13.53 -1.92 2.33
N ALA A 36 13.49 -3.22 2.63
CA ALA A 36 12.51 -3.81 3.54
C ALA A 36 12.48 -3.13 4.92
N ASP A 37 13.64 -2.92 5.53
CA ASP A 37 13.73 -2.29 6.86
C ASP A 37 13.27 -0.82 6.83
N GLY A 38 13.71 -0.06 5.83
CA GLY A 38 13.29 1.34 5.67
C GLY A 38 11.80 1.48 5.38
N ALA A 39 11.26 0.60 4.52
CA ALA A 39 9.84 0.53 4.22
C ALA A 39 9.02 0.17 5.47
N ARG A 40 9.52 -0.77 6.28
CA ARG A 40 8.88 -1.17 7.55
C ARG A 40 8.84 -0.02 8.55
N GLN A 41 9.94 0.71 8.70
CA GLN A 41 9.98 1.92 9.55
C GLN A 41 8.99 2.98 9.05
N LEU A 42 8.99 3.25 7.75
CA LEU A 42 8.12 4.26 7.15
C LEU A 42 6.64 3.90 7.26
N VAL A 43 6.24 2.68 6.89
CA VAL A 43 4.83 2.27 6.94
C VAL A 43 4.30 2.26 8.38
N THR A 44 5.12 1.82 9.33
CA THR A 44 4.78 1.82 10.78
C THR A 44 4.57 3.24 11.30
N ALA A 45 5.34 4.22 10.81
CA ALA A 45 5.19 5.62 11.19
C ALA A 45 4.05 6.33 10.45
N LEU A 46 3.86 6.05 9.15
CA LEU A 46 2.94 6.77 8.28
C LEU A 46 1.49 6.33 8.46
N VAL A 47 1.22 5.02 8.50
CA VAL A 47 -0.15 4.51 8.48
C VAL A 47 -0.99 5.02 9.67
N PRO A 48 -0.50 5.08 10.92
CA PRO A 48 -1.27 5.65 12.02
C PRO A 48 -1.63 7.14 11.82
N ARG A 49 -0.76 7.91 11.16
CA ARG A 49 -1.01 9.32 10.85
C ARG A 49 -2.10 9.46 9.78
N LEU A 50 -2.03 8.63 8.73
CA LEU A 50 -3.09 8.58 7.71
C LEU A 50 -4.42 8.10 8.30
N ALA A 51 -4.39 7.15 9.24
CA ALA A 51 -5.57 6.65 9.94
C ALA A 51 -6.30 7.75 10.72
N ALA A 52 -5.56 8.70 11.29
CA ALA A 52 -6.10 9.84 12.03
C ALA A 52 -6.63 10.99 11.14
N ASP A 53 -6.26 11.02 9.86
CA ASP A 53 -6.59 12.07 8.88
C ASP A 53 -7.53 11.53 7.78
N ASP A 54 -8.81 11.31 8.12
CA ASP A 54 -9.86 10.68 7.29
C ASP A 54 -9.56 9.25 6.78
N GLY A 55 -8.39 8.71 7.11
CA GLY A 55 -8.13 7.30 7.15
C GLY A 55 -7.79 6.61 5.84
N ILE A 56 -7.57 5.30 6.00
CA ILE A 56 -7.54 4.29 4.94
C ILE A 56 -8.73 3.35 5.18
N PRO A 57 -9.94 3.68 4.68
CA PRO A 57 -11.11 2.82 4.86
C PRO A 57 -10.86 1.44 4.24
N ALA A 58 -11.38 0.39 4.89
CA ALA A 58 -11.17 -1.00 4.47
C ALA A 58 -11.53 -1.25 3.00
N ARG A 59 -12.61 -0.63 2.50
CA ARG A 59 -13.00 -0.71 1.07
C ARG A 59 -11.90 -0.22 0.13
N HIS A 60 -11.24 0.89 0.46
CA HIS A 60 -10.20 1.47 -0.39
C HIS A 60 -8.88 0.69 -0.31
N LEU A 61 -8.62 0.05 0.83
CA LEU A 61 -7.51 -0.91 0.93
C LEU A 61 -7.76 -2.16 0.08
N ALA A 62 -9.00 -2.66 0.04
CA ALA A 62 -9.39 -3.76 -0.83
C ALA A 62 -9.30 -3.37 -2.32
N ASP A 63 -9.79 -2.17 -2.68
CA ASP A 63 -9.68 -1.64 -4.05
C ASP A 63 -8.21 -1.49 -4.48
N ALA A 64 -7.36 -0.96 -3.60
CA ALA A 64 -5.93 -0.83 -3.85
C ALA A 64 -5.26 -2.19 -4.04
N ALA A 65 -5.60 -3.19 -3.20
CA ALA A 65 -5.09 -4.56 -3.35
C ALA A 65 -5.51 -5.19 -4.69
N GLY A 66 -6.77 -5.02 -5.10
CA GLY A 66 -7.26 -5.48 -6.39
C GLY A 66 -6.51 -4.84 -7.56
N ARG A 67 -6.40 -3.51 -7.58
CA ARG A 67 -5.66 -2.76 -8.60
C ARG A 67 -4.18 -3.16 -8.64
N ARG A 68 -3.54 -3.29 -7.48
CA ARG A 68 -2.13 -3.70 -7.38
C ARG A 68 -1.89 -5.10 -7.95
N GLY A 69 -2.81 -6.05 -7.71
CA GLY A 69 -2.73 -7.41 -8.25
C GLY A 69 -2.81 -7.48 -9.79
N LEU A 70 -3.47 -6.50 -10.41
CA LEU A 70 -3.57 -6.39 -11.86
C LEU A 70 -2.32 -5.77 -12.52
N ASN A 71 -1.35 -5.27 -11.75
CA ASN A 71 -0.15 -4.67 -12.34
C ASN A 71 0.63 -5.72 -13.16
N PRO A 72 0.78 -5.52 -14.49
CA PRO A 72 1.42 -6.49 -15.37
C PRO A 72 2.94 -6.57 -15.20
N THR A 73 3.57 -5.56 -14.58
CA THR A 73 5.03 -5.52 -14.40
C THR A 73 5.49 -6.26 -13.15
N MET A 74 4.58 -6.64 -12.25
CA MET A 74 4.91 -7.43 -11.07
C MET A 74 5.03 -8.91 -11.38
N SER A 75 6.05 -9.53 -10.80
CA SER A 75 6.22 -10.97 -10.75
C SER A 75 5.14 -11.66 -9.90
N PRO A 76 4.92 -12.97 -10.08
CA PRO A 76 4.04 -13.76 -9.22
C PRO A 76 4.42 -13.71 -7.73
N ALA A 77 5.73 -13.67 -7.43
CA ALA A 77 6.22 -13.60 -6.05
C ALA A 77 5.82 -12.28 -5.37
N GLU A 78 5.99 -11.15 -6.06
CA GLU A 78 5.56 -9.85 -5.52
C GLU A 78 4.04 -9.79 -5.33
N LYS A 79 3.27 -10.38 -6.26
CA LYS A 79 1.79 -10.43 -6.15
C LYS A 79 1.33 -11.27 -4.96
N ALA A 80 2.04 -12.36 -4.65
CA ALA A 80 1.72 -13.21 -3.51
C ALA A 80 1.80 -12.46 -2.15
N LEU A 81 2.60 -11.39 -2.08
CA LEU A 81 2.76 -10.57 -0.87
C LEU A 81 1.65 -9.54 -0.64
N ILE A 82 0.75 -9.31 -1.61
CA ILE A 82 -0.31 -8.29 -1.50
C ILE A 82 -1.22 -8.53 -0.30
N GLY A 83 -1.58 -9.79 -0.02
CA GLY A 83 -2.43 -10.14 1.11
C GLY A 83 -1.78 -9.82 2.46
N GLU A 84 -0.51 -10.20 2.64
CA GLU A 84 0.25 -9.91 3.85
C GLU A 84 0.46 -8.39 4.03
N ALA A 85 0.77 -7.68 2.94
CA ALA A 85 0.91 -6.24 2.95
C ALA A 85 -0.39 -5.52 3.34
N ALA A 86 -1.53 -5.94 2.80
CA ALA A 86 -2.83 -5.39 3.17
C ALA A 86 -3.16 -5.65 4.65
N ALA A 87 -2.86 -6.85 5.17
CA ALA A 87 -3.03 -7.17 6.59
C ALA A 87 -2.14 -6.29 7.48
N LEU A 88 -0.90 -6.02 7.06
CA LEU A 88 0.01 -5.10 7.76
C LEU A 88 -0.57 -3.69 7.84
N VAL A 89 -1.11 -3.16 6.74
CA VAL A 89 -1.75 -1.83 6.72
C VAL A 89 -2.99 -1.80 7.62
N ALA A 90 -3.87 -2.80 7.54
CA ALA A 90 -5.08 -2.86 8.37
C ALA A 90 -4.75 -2.82 9.86
N ARG A 91 -3.80 -3.66 10.29
CA ARG A 91 -3.31 -3.72 11.67
C ARG A 91 -2.76 -2.38 12.14
N LEU A 92 -1.92 -1.73 11.33
CA LEU A 92 -1.34 -0.42 11.67
C LEU A 92 -2.38 0.71 11.67
N ALA A 93 -3.47 0.56 10.92
CA ALA A 93 -4.59 1.50 10.89
C ALA A 93 -5.60 1.28 12.05
N GLY A 94 -5.34 0.31 12.95
CA GLY A 94 -6.22 -0.02 14.06
C GLY A 94 -7.49 -0.76 13.66
N ARG A 95 -7.43 -1.54 12.57
CA ARG A 95 -8.54 -2.34 12.04
C ARG A 95 -8.23 -3.83 12.04
#